data_AF-A0A3N5BL26-F1
#
_entry.id   AF-A0A3N5BL26-F1
#
_cell.length_a   1.000
_cell.length_b   1.000
_cell.length_c   1.000
_cell.angle_alpha   90.00
_cell.angle_beta   90.00
_cell.angle_gamma   90.00
#
_symmetry.space_group_name_H-M   'P 1'
#
loop_
_entity.id
_entity.type
_entity.pdbx_description
1 polymer ?
#
loop_
_entity_poly.entity_id
_entity_poly.type
_entity_poly.pdbx_seq_one_letter_code
_entity_poly.pdbx_strand_id
1 'polypeptide(L)'
;MYKRKLIGFLITGILTSVILTCLENGLGTIQTFGLSLLFSSLLILCLGVPSSLLSDFFTRICYGKLRMTMALFIHLGFGLLFGYIIFTEHLILITVVAAFIFWLTDEIVRFKWKHKIENMVPIHYEM
;
A
#
# COMPACT_ATOMS: atom_id res chain seq x y z
N MET A 1 4.30 -12.93 -5.47
CA MET A 1 4.87 -11.88 -4.60
C MET A 1 5.11 -10.58 -5.37
N TYR A 2 6.04 -10.53 -6.33
CA TYR A 2 6.40 -9.30 -7.08
C TYR A 2 5.23 -8.63 -7.81
N LYS A 3 4.40 -9.41 -8.52
CA LYS A 3 3.22 -8.87 -9.21
C LYS A 3 2.27 -8.12 -8.25
N ARG A 4 2.14 -8.57 -7.00
CA ARG A 4 1.28 -7.90 -6.00
C ARG A 4 1.82 -6.56 -5.59
N LYS A 5 3.11 -6.51 -5.29
CA LYS A 5 3.77 -5.29 -4.87
C LYS A 5 3.77 -4.27 -6.02
N LEU A 6 3.93 -4.70 -7.28
CA LEU A 6 3.81 -3.83 -8.45
C LEU A 6 2.38 -3.28 -8.63
N ILE A 7 1.35 -4.12 -8.51
CA ILE A 7 -0.04 -3.66 -8.61
C ILE A 7 -0.38 -2.71 -7.46
N GLY A 8 0.05 -3.04 -6.23
CA GLY A 8 -0.10 -2.18 -5.06
C GLY A 8 0.57 -0.82 -5.28
N PHE A 9 1.80 -0.82 -5.76
CA PHE A 9 2.54 0.38 -6.13
C PHE A 9 1.77 1.26 -7.13
N LEU A 10 1.30 0.69 -8.23
CA LEU A 10 0.58 1.45 -9.26
C LEU A 10 -0.74 2.02 -8.74
N ILE A 11 -1.57 1.20 -8.10
CA ILE A 11 -2.89 1.63 -7.59
C ILE A 11 -2.72 2.68 -6.49
N THR A 12 -1.85 2.42 -5.52
CA THR A 12 -1.66 3.34 -4.40
C THR A 12 -0.98 4.63 -4.85
N GLY A 13 -0.04 4.58 -5.79
CA GLY A 13 0.56 5.77 -6.38
C GLY A 13 -0.48 6.70 -6.99
N ILE A 14 -1.39 6.14 -7.81
CA ILE A 14 -2.50 6.90 -8.42
C ILE A 14 -3.48 7.40 -7.36
N LEU A 15 -3.91 6.56 -6.41
CA LEU A 15 -4.87 7.00 -5.38
C LEU A 15 -4.30 8.12 -4.51
N THR A 16 -3.03 7.98 -4.10
CA THR A 16 -2.35 9.00 -3.29
C THR A 16 -2.16 10.28 -4.09
N SER A 17 -1.85 10.21 -5.39
CA SER A 17 -1.71 11.41 -6.22
C SER A 17 -3.03 12.14 -6.41
N VAL A 18 -4.15 11.42 -6.59
CA VAL A 18 -5.49 12.01 -6.63
C VAL A 18 -5.79 12.75 -5.32
N ILE A 19 -5.55 12.11 -4.17
CA ILE A 19 -5.78 12.73 -2.85
C ILE A 19 -4.93 14.00 -2.68
N LEU A 20 -3.63 13.93 -2.97
CA LEU A 20 -2.73 15.09 -2.88
C LEU A 20 -3.17 16.22 -3.80
N THR A 21 -3.52 15.90 -5.04
CA THR A 21 -4.00 16.89 -6.02
C THR A 21 -5.28 17.58 -5.53
N CYS A 22 -6.23 16.82 -4.97
CA CYS A 22 -7.47 17.37 -4.41
C CYS A 22 -7.22 18.25 -3.18
N LEU A 23 -6.23 17.93 -2.35
CA LEU A 23 -5.87 18.72 -1.17
C LEU A 23 -5.17 20.04 -1.55
N GLU A 24 -4.29 20.01 -2.55
CA GLU A 24 -3.55 21.20 -2.98
C GLU A 24 -4.39 22.15 -3.84
N ASN A 25 -5.27 21.63 -4.69
CA ASN A 25 -6.09 22.43 -5.60
C ASN A 25 -7.45 21.76 -5.76
N GLY A 26 -8.50 22.39 -5.25
CA GLY A 26 -9.86 21.84 -5.18
C GLY A 26 -10.54 21.37 -6.47
N LEU A 27 -9.85 21.35 -7.64
CA LEU A 27 -10.13 20.56 -8.86
C LEU A 27 -9.17 20.85 -10.05
N GLY A 28 -7.95 21.39 -9.84
CA GLY A 28 -7.23 22.15 -10.90
C GLY A 28 -5.87 21.64 -11.40
N THR A 29 -5.84 21.33 -12.71
CA THR A 29 -4.72 21.15 -13.67
C THR A 29 -4.03 19.77 -13.80
N ILE A 30 -3.78 19.35 -15.04
CA ILE A 30 -3.07 18.10 -15.37
C ILE A 30 -1.62 18.12 -14.84
N GLN A 31 -1.03 19.31 -14.75
CA GLN A 31 0.36 19.49 -14.30
C GLN A 31 0.53 19.19 -12.81
N THR A 32 -0.40 19.63 -11.95
CA THR A 32 -0.38 19.33 -10.50
C THR A 32 -0.60 17.83 -10.25
N PHE A 33 -1.48 17.19 -11.03
CA PHE A 33 -1.64 15.74 -10.99
C PHE A 33 -0.36 14.99 -11.39
N GLY A 34 0.32 15.42 -12.46
CA GLY A 34 1.57 14.82 -12.91
C GLY A 34 2.69 14.90 -11.86
N LEU A 35 2.85 16.07 -11.22
CA LEU A 35 3.81 16.26 -10.12
C LEU A 35 3.43 15.42 -8.89
N SER A 36 2.14 15.42 -8.52
CA SER A 36 1.63 14.61 -7.41
C SER A 36 1.84 13.11 -7.65
N LEU A 37 1.70 12.65 -8.90
CA LEU A 37 1.92 11.25 -9.28
C LEU A 37 3.39 10.87 -9.18
N LEU A 38 4.29 11.74 -9.61
CA LEU A 38 5.73 11.50 -9.50
C LEU A 38 6.15 11.44 -8.03
N PHE A 39 5.70 12.41 -7.23
CA PHE A 39 5.97 12.45 -5.79
C PHE A 39 5.38 11.24 -5.06
N SER A 40 4.11 10.92 -5.29
CA SER A 40 3.46 9.77 -4.67
C SER A 40 4.11 8.46 -5.07
N SER A 41 4.53 8.31 -6.33
CA SER A 41 5.23 7.11 -6.80
C SER A 41 6.56 6.94 -6.08
N LEU A 42 7.37 7.99 -5.95
CA LEU A 42 8.63 7.92 -5.19
C LEU A 42 8.37 7.57 -3.72
N LEU A 43 7.38 8.20 -3.11
CA LEU A 43 6.99 7.92 -1.72
C LEU A 43 6.59 6.45 -1.56
N ILE A 44 5.73 5.91 -2.42
CA ILE A 44 5.28 4.52 -2.35
C ILE A 44 6.42 3.53 -2.67
N LEU A 45 7.35 3.89 -3.56
CA LEU A 45 8.51 3.06 -3.86
C LEU A 45 9.44 2.94 -2.64
N CYS A 46 9.72 4.06 -1.98
CA CYS A 46 10.61 4.11 -0.81
C CYS A 46 9.96 3.59 0.47
N LEU A 47 8.63 3.71 0.59
CA LEU A 47 7.90 3.38 1.82
C LEU A 47 7.00 2.16 1.67
N GLY A 48 6.11 2.20 0.69
CA GLY A 48 5.07 1.19 0.49
C GLY A 48 5.67 -0.18 0.18
N VAL A 49 6.55 -0.26 -0.81
CA VAL A 49 7.13 -1.55 -1.23
C VAL A 49 7.98 -2.18 -0.11
N PRO A 50 8.92 -1.48 0.54
CA PRO A 50 9.72 -2.06 1.64
C PRO A 50 8.88 -2.47 2.84
N SER A 51 7.96 -1.60 3.31
CA SER A 51 7.06 -1.95 4.43
C SER A 51 6.22 -3.18 4.14
N SER A 52 5.83 -3.37 2.88
CA SER A 52 5.05 -4.52 2.45
C SER A 52 5.86 -5.80 2.34
N LEU A 53 7.12 -5.73 1.91
CA LEU A 53 8.04 -6.88 1.94
C LEU A 53 8.35 -7.28 3.40
N LEU A 54 8.55 -6.28 4.25
CA LEU A 54 8.80 -6.49 5.68
C LEU A 54 7.60 -7.11 6.38
N SER A 55 6.40 -6.62 6.06
CA SER A 55 5.12 -7.18 6.54
C SER A 55 4.97 -8.64 6.13
N ASP A 56 5.26 -8.99 4.88
CA ASP A 56 5.25 -10.38 4.42
C ASP A 56 6.24 -11.25 5.21
N PHE A 57 7.43 -10.72 5.49
CA PHE A 57 8.48 -11.44 6.22
C PHE A 57 8.07 -11.73 7.67
N PHE A 58 7.64 -10.72 8.42
CA PHE A 58 7.27 -10.89 9.83
C PHE A 58 5.96 -11.65 10.03
N THR A 59 5.02 -11.52 9.09
CA THR A 59 3.69 -12.14 9.23
C THR A 59 3.57 -13.49 8.54
N ARG A 60 4.68 -14.08 8.05
CA ARG A 60 4.70 -15.33 7.29
C ARG A 60 4.08 -16.54 8.00
N ILE A 61 4.13 -16.56 9.33
CA ILE A 61 3.57 -17.62 10.19
C ILE A 61 2.20 -17.29 10.77
N CYS A 62 1.67 -16.09 10.47
CA CYS A 62 0.41 -15.61 10.99
C CYS A 62 -0.70 -15.78 9.95
N TYR A 63 -1.92 -16.04 10.41
CA TYR A 63 -3.07 -16.27 9.53
C TYR A 63 -4.25 -15.37 9.88
N GLY A 64 -5.15 -15.19 8.91
CA GLY A 64 -6.41 -14.46 9.09
C GLY A 64 -6.25 -13.04 9.62
N LYS A 65 -7.06 -12.70 10.64
CA LYS A 65 -7.13 -11.35 11.23
C LYS A 65 -5.82 -10.92 11.87
N LEU A 66 -5.12 -11.81 12.58
CA LEU A 66 -3.86 -11.49 13.26
C LEU A 66 -2.80 -11.01 12.26
N ARG A 67 -2.65 -11.72 11.13
CA ARG A 67 -1.73 -11.33 10.05
C ARG A 67 -2.05 -9.94 9.51
N MET A 68 -3.33 -9.68 9.27
CA MET A 68 -3.82 -8.41 8.71
C MET A 68 -3.55 -7.24 9.66
N THR A 69 -3.80 -7.42 10.96
CA THR A 69 -3.53 -6.41 12.00
C THR A 69 -2.03 -6.17 12.19
N MET A 70 -1.21 -7.22 12.21
CA MET A 70 0.25 -7.06 12.29
C MET A 70 0.80 -6.33 11.06
N ALA A 71 0.30 -6.67 9.87
CA ALA A 71 0.65 -5.97 8.64
C ALA A 71 0.31 -4.48 8.72
N LEU A 72 -0.87 -4.14 9.26
CA LEU A 72 -1.29 -2.75 9.46
C LEU A 72 -0.29 -1.99 10.34
N PHE A 73 0.09 -2.57 11.49
CA PHE A 73 1.05 -1.93 12.39
C PHE A 73 2.43 -1.74 11.75
N ILE A 74 2.90 -2.70 10.95
CA ILE A 74 4.17 -2.57 10.22
C ILE A 74 4.11 -1.43 9.21
N HIS A 75 3.03 -1.34 8.43
CA HIS A 75 2.83 -0.25 7.46
C HIS A 75 2.73 1.11 8.13
N LEU A 76 1.89 1.25 9.17
CA LEU A 76 1.74 2.51 9.90
C LEU A 76 3.04 2.92 10.60
N GLY A 77 3.76 1.96 11.21
CA GLY A 77 5.06 2.20 11.81
C GLY A 77 6.09 2.72 10.81
N PHE A 78 6.12 2.17 9.60
CA PHE A 78 6.94 2.69 8.50
C PHE A 78 6.50 4.08 8.07
N GLY A 79 5.19 4.31 7.91
CA GLY A 79 4.60 5.62 7.61
C GLY A 79 5.06 6.70 8.58
N LEU A 80 4.97 6.41 9.88
CA LEU A 80 5.40 7.30 10.95
C LEU A 80 6.92 7.53 10.93
N LEU A 81 7.72 6.46 10.85
CA LEU A 81 9.18 6.55 10.85
C LEU A 81 9.69 7.39 9.68
N PHE A 82 9.17 7.16 8.49
CA PHE A 82 9.60 7.87 7.29
C PHE A 82 9.11 9.32 7.27
N GLY A 83 7.88 9.56 7.72
CA GLY A 83 7.37 10.92 7.92
C GLY A 83 8.25 11.72 8.89
N TYR A 84 8.69 11.08 9.98
CA TYR A 84 9.61 11.68 10.94
C TYR A 84 10.99 11.98 10.33
N ILE A 85 11.56 11.04 9.55
CA ILE A 85 12.86 11.21 8.87
C ILE A 85 12.85 12.38 7.88
N ILE A 86 11.72 12.70 7.25
CA ILE A 86 11.62 13.80 6.29
C ILE A 86 11.50 15.18 6.99
N PHE A 87 11.46 15.23 8.33
CA PHE A 87 11.58 16.44 9.18
C PHE A 87 10.58 17.58 8.90
N THR A 88 9.39 17.25 8.40
CA THR A 88 8.34 18.23 8.13
C THR A 88 7.02 17.73 8.70
N GLU A 89 6.48 18.43 9.70
CA GLU A 89 5.30 18.02 10.47
C GLU A 89 4.10 17.67 9.57
N HIS A 90 3.90 18.42 8.48
CA HIS A 90 2.82 18.19 7.52
C HIS A 90 2.97 16.90 6.70
N LEU A 91 4.20 16.43 6.48
CA LEU A 91 4.44 15.22 5.70
C LEU A 91 4.23 13.93 6.49
N ILE A 92 4.27 13.97 7.84
CA ILE A 92 3.96 12.80 8.68
C ILE A 92 2.54 12.29 8.40
N LEU A 93 1.57 13.20 8.36
CA LEU A 93 0.18 12.81 8.08
C LEU A 93 0.07 12.19 6.68
N ILE A 94 0.73 12.78 5.69
CA ILE A 94 0.72 12.29 4.31
C ILE A 94 1.35 10.90 4.20
N THR A 95 2.50 10.65 4.83
CA THR A 95 3.17 9.35 4.77
C THR A 95 2.39 8.27 5.50
N VAL A 96 1.75 8.60 6.63
CA VAL A 96 0.89 7.67 7.37
C VAL A 96 -0.35 7.31 6.55
N VAL A 97 -1.01 8.29 5.94
CA VAL A 97 -2.17 8.06 5.06
C VAL A 97 -1.77 7.22 3.85
N ALA A 98 -0.66 7.55 3.19
CA ALA A 98 -0.15 6.76 2.06
C ALA A 98 0.20 5.32 2.46
N ALA A 99 0.81 5.12 3.63
CA ALA A 99 1.09 3.80 4.18
C ALA A 99 -0.18 2.99 4.42
N PHE A 100 -1.21 3.64 4.95
CA PHE A 100 -2.52 3.03 5.17
C PHE A 100 -3.19 2.62 3.86
N ILE A 101 -3.21 3.49 2.85
CA ILE A 101 -3.77 3.17 1.52
C ILE A 101 -2.98 2.02 0.88
N PHE A 102 -1.65 2.00 1.05
CA PHE A 102 -0.82 0.91 0.53
C PHE A 102 -1.15 -0.42 1.20
N TRP A 103 -1.24 -0.44 2.53
CA TRP A 103 -1.66 -1.62 3.28
C TRP A 103 -3.02 -2.13 2.80
N LEU A 104 -4.01 -1.24 2.70
CA LEU A 104 -5.35 -1.58 2.24
C LEU A 104 -5.32 -2.19 0.84
N THR A 105 -4.52 -1.61 -0.06
CA THR A 105 -4.35 -2.10 -1.43
C THR A 105 -3.65 -3.47 -1.46
N ASP A 106 -2.54 -3.67 -0.72
CA ASP A 106 -1.82 -4.94 -0.67
C ASP A 106 -2.71 -6.06 -0.11
N GLU A 107 -3.53 -5.75 0.90
CA GLU A 107 -4.49 -6.67 1.50
C GLU A 107 -5.62 -7.04 0.52
N ILE A 108 -6.26 -6.06 -0.12
CA ILE A 108 -7.34 -6.31 -1.11
C ILE A 108 -6.81 -7.19 -2.26
N VAL A 109 -5.63 -6.86 -2.81
CA VAL A 109 -5.05 -7.63 -3.92
C VAL A 109 -4.65 -9.03 -3.46
N ARG A 110 -4.16 -9.20 -2.22
CA ARG A 110 -3.86 -10.50 -1.62
C ARG A 110 -5.11 -11.36 -1.46
N PHE A 111 -6.22 -10.80 -0.96
CA PHE A 111 -7.48 -11.53 -0.83
C PHE A 111 -8.00 -12.00 -2.20
N LYS A 112 -8.00 -11.12 -3.20
CA LYS A 112 -8.43 -11.47 -4.57
C LYS A 112 -7.59 -12.60 -5.18
N TRP A 113 -6.27 -12.59 -4.96
CA TRP A 113 -5.43 -13.68 -5.48
C TRP A 113 -5.63 -15.00 -4.76
N LYS A 114 -5.79 -15.00 -3.43
CA LYS A 114 -6.05 -16.22 -2.68
C LYS A 114 -7.32 -16.89 -3.18
N HIS A 115 -8.40 -16.11 -3.35
CA HIS A 115 -9.67 -16.59 -3.86
C HIS A 115 -9.57 -17.12 -5.30
N LYS A 116 -8.82 -16.44 -6.18
CA LYS A 116 -8.59 -16.91 -7.56
C LYS A 116 -7.86 -18.26 -7.60
N ILE A 117 -6.87 -18.48 -6.73
CA ILE A 117 -6.13 -19.75 -6.68
C ILE A 117 -7.04 -20.88 -6.17
N GLU A 118 -7.80 -20.63 -5.11
CA GLU A 118 -8.76 -21.61 -4.55
C GLU A 118 -9.81 -22.04 -5.60
N ASN A 119 -10.28 -21.12 -6.44
CA ASN A 119 -11.24 -21.43 -7.51
C ASN A 119 -10.62 -22.04 -8.79
N MET A 120 -9.29 -22.04 -8.92
CA MET A 120 -8.57 -22.62 -10.06
C MET A 120 -8.10 -24.06 -9.81
N VAL A 121 -8.10 -24.52 -8.56
CA VAL A 121 -7.89 -25.92 -8.23
C VAL A 121 -9.26 -26.58 -8.26
N PRO A 122 -9.61 -27.39 -9.28
CA PRO A 122 -10.82 -28.19 -9.21
C PRO A 122 -10.71 -29.06 -7.97
N ILE A 123 -11.70 -28.92 -7.07
CA ILE A 123 -11.82 -29.72 -5.87
C ILE A 123 -12.27 -31.12 -6.32
N HIS A 124 -11.36 -31.89 -6.91
CA HIS A 124 -11.51 -33.34 -6.99
C HIS A 124 -11.10 -33.92 -5.64
N TYR A 125 -11.97 -33.77 -4.63
CA TYR A 125 -12.02 -34.79 -3.59
C TYR A 125 -12.95 -35.87 -4.12
N GLU A 126 -12.39 -36.79 -4.89
CA GLU A 126 -12.96 -38.14 -4.95
C GLU A 126 -12.66 -38.80 -3.60
N MET A 127 -13.71 -39.07 -2.85
CA MET A 127 -13.74 -40.16 -1.86
C MET A 127 -14.93 -41.05 -2.20
#